data_AF-A0A1H8LX91-F1
#
_entry.id   AF-A0A1H8LX91-F1
#
_cell.length_a   1.000
_cell.length_b   1.000
_cell.length_c   1.000
_cell.angle_alpha   90.00
_cell.angle_beta   90.00
_cell.angle_gamma   90.00
#
_symmetry.space_group_name_H-M   'P 1'
#
loop_
_entity.id
_entity.type
_entity.pdbx_description
1 polymer ?
#
loop_
_entity_poly.entity_id
_entity_poly.type
_entity_poly.pdbx_seq_one_letter_code
_entity_poly.pdbx_strand_id
1 'polypeptide(L)'
;MASKGSKSSKRSVTPQPKTKPSPSDVHDIVYFYRHRSDDPAMPAPGRTELRSWPDSVRAKVYAVATAVAGAPPNRFSGGGYWEAMHGDMTGWYEIRVDGPRREHFRLFCLLDYDALDKDGTPVDKPYLVIIDGRRKAFRTTLGESEYAKIQALGIEYRNRNKPRSVI
;
A
#
# COMPACT_ATOMS: atom_id res chain seq x y z
N MET A 1 -49.19 -31.76 18.89
CA MET A 1 -47.72 -31.87 18.74
C MET A 1 -47.41 -31.68 17.25
N ALA A 2 -47.06 -30.45 16.82
CA ALA A 2 -45.70 -29.97 16.51
C ALA A 2 -45.11 -30.62 15.24
N SER A 3 -44.54 -29.94 14.24
CA SER A 3 -44.21 -28.54 13.97
C SER A 3 -43.97 -28.41 12.45
N LYS A 4 -44.42 -27.32 11.81
CA LYS A 4 -44.14 -27.02 10.39
C LYS A 4 -42.75 -26.39 10.28
N GLY A 5 -41.84 -27.00 9.53
CA GLY A 5 -40.53 -26.45 9.21
C GLY A 5 -40.64 -25.22 8.29
N SER A 6 -40.25 -24.06 8.79
CA SER A 6 -40.10 -22.84 8.00
C SER A 6 -38.76 -22.88 7.25
N LYS A 7 -38.81 -22.97 5.90
CA LYS A 7 -37.64 -22.75 5.05
C LYS A 7 -37.38 -21.25 4.99
N SER A 8 -36.28 -20.81 5.61
CA SER A 8 -35.79 -19.43 5.52
C SER A 8 -35.37 -19.13 4.08
N SER A 9 -36.14 -18.27 3.41
CA SER A 9 -35.87 -17.77 2.07
C SER A 9 -34.69 -16.79 2.14
N LYS A 10 -33.56 -17.13 1.52
CA LYS A 10 -32.45 -16.19 1.31
C LYS A 10 -32.95 -15.05 0.42
N ARG A 11 -33.23 -13.89 1.01
CA ARG A 11 -33.47 -12.66 0.26
C ARG A 11 -32.26 -12.37 -0.61
N SER A 12 -32.45 -12.37 -1.93
CA SER A 12 -31.50 -11.80 -2.89
C SER A 12 -31.46 -10.30 -2.67
N VAL A 13 -30.48 -9.82 -1.90
CA VAL A 13 -30.19 -8.40 -1.78
C VAL A 13 -29.48 -7.98 -3.07
N THR A 14 -30.18 -7.23 -3.91
CA THR A 14 -29.55 -6.52 -5.04
C THR A 14 -28.44 -5.63 -4.46
N PRO A 15 -27.18 -5.77 -4.88
CA PRO A 15 -26.10 -4.96 -4.34
C PRO A 15 -26.37 -3.49 -4.70
N GLN A 16 -26.42 -2.63 -3.68
CA GLN A 16 -26.46 -1.18 -3.90
C GLN A 16 -25.19 -0.74 -4.65
N PRO A 17 -25.29 0.28 -5.52
CA PRO A 17 -24.12 0.82 -6.19
C PRO A 17 -23.09 1.29 -5.16
N LYS A 18 -21.85 0.79 -5.26
CA LYS A 18 -20.76 1.19 -4.38
C LYS A 18 -20.46 2.67 -4.60
N THR A 19 -20.53 3.46 -3.53
CA THR A 19 -20.23 4.90 -3.57
C THR A 19 -18.75 5.21 -3.35
N LYS A 20 -17.96 4.22 -2.88
CA LYS A 20 -16.50 4.31 -2.68
C LYS A 20 -15.84 2.92 -2.81
N PRO A 21 -14.53 2.87 -3.11
CA PRO A 21 -13.74 1.64 -3.03
C PRO A 21 -13.76 1.00 -1.65
N SER A 22 -13.78 -0.34 -1.61
CA SER A 22 -13.72 -1.14 -0.39
C SER A 22 -12.30 -1.67 -0.13
N PRO A 23 -11.90 -1.89 1.14
CA PRO A 23 -10.67 -2.61 1.47
C PRO A 23 -10.54 -4.01 0.85
N SER A 24 -11.66 -4.62 0.45
CA SER A 24 -11.70 -5.91 -0.22
C SER A 24 -11.50 -5.86 -1.73
N ASP A 25 -11.42 -4.67 -2.32
CA ASP A 25 -11.31 -4.51 -3.76
C ASP A 25 -9.87 -4.68 -4.24
N VAL A 26 -9.70 -4.97 -5.52
CA VAL A 26 -8.38 -5.00 -6.17
C VAL A 26 -7.81 -3.59 -6.15
N HIS A 27 -6.56 -3.44 -5.74
CA HIS A 27 -5.90 -2.14 -5.64
C HIS A 27 -5.13 -1.81 -6.92
N ASP A 28 -5.02 -0.52 -7.26
CA ASP A 28 -4.01 -0.06 -8.21
C ASP A 28 -2.70 0.23 -7.46
N ILE A 29 -1.58 -0.22 -8.04
CA ILE A 29 -0.25 0.05 -7.50
C ILE A 29 0.22 1.39 -8.06
N VAL A 30 0.46 2.34 -7.16
CA VAL A 30 0.86 3.70 -7.55
C VAL A 30 2.11 4.12 -6.78
N TYR A 31 2.90 5.03 -7.34
CA TYR A 31 4.07 5.59 -6.66
C TYR A 31 3.80 7.04 -6.27
N PHE A 32 4.00 7.35 -5.00
CA PHE A 32 4.02 8.74 -4.56
C PHE A 32 5.16 9.51 -5.24
N TYR A 33 4.84 10.70 -5.75
CA TYR A 33 5.84 11.71 -6.09
C TYR A 33 5.59 12.97 -5.27
N ARG A 34 6.68 13.57 -4.79
CA ARG A 34 6.62 14.77 -3.96
C ARG A 34 6.06 15.94 -4.76
N HIS A 35 5.27 16.77 -4.10
CA HIS A 35 4.68 17.94 -4.75
C HIS A 35 5.71 19.06 -4.87
N ARG A 36 5.63 19.89 -5.93
CA ARG A 36 6.60 20.95 -6.22
C ARG A 36 6.81 21.94 -5.08
N SER A 37 5.77 22.20 -4.28
CA SER A 37 5.84 23.11 -3.13
C SER A 37 6.60 22.52 -1.94
N ASP A 38 6.71 21.20 -1.87
CA ASP A 38 7.38 20.46 -0.80
C ASP A 38 8.80 20.07 -1.23
N ASP A 39 8.99 19.80 -2.52
CA ASP A 39 10.27 19.55 -3.15
C ASP A 39 10.26 19.96 -4.64
N PRO A 40 11.07 20.94 -5.08
CA PRO A 40 11.07 21.39 -6.46
C PRO A 40 11.53 20.32 -7.46
N ALA A 41 12.30 19.32 -7.01
CA ALA A 41 12.72 18.20 -7.85
C ALA A 41 11.61 17.16 -8.05
N MET A 42 10.52 17.25 -7.28
CA MET A 42 9.36 16.33 -7.30
C MET A 42 9.78 14.85 -7.40
N PRO A 43 10.73 14.38 -6.57
CA PRO A 43 11.18 13.00 -6.66
C PRO A 43 10.04 12.04 -6.35
N ALA A 44 10.11 10.82 -6.86
CA ALA A 44 9.25 9.69 -6.48
C ALA A 44 10.06 8.71 -5.63
N PRO A 45 10.20 8.91 -4.30
CA PRO A 45 11.25 8.27 -3.50
C PRO A 45 11.20 6.75 -3.59
N GLY A 46 10.03 6.15 -3.35
CA GLY A 46 9.85 4.70 -3.44
C GLY A 46 10.13 4.12 -4.83
N ARG A 47 9.76 4.85 -5.90
CA ARG A 47 10.06 4.41 -7.28
C ARG A 47 11.56 4.48 -7.58
N THR A 48 12.20 5.56 -7.18
CA THR A 48 13.65 5.78 -7.38
C THR A 48 14.46 4.73 -6.63
N GLU A 49 14.14 4.48 -5.35
CA GLU A 49 14.79 3.44 -4.55
C GLU A 49 14.61 2.06 -5.18
N LEU A 50 13.37 1.65 -5.48
CA LEU A 50 13.09 0.34 -6.07
C LEU A 50 13.86 0.12 -7.38
N ARG A 51 14.03 1.16 -8.20
CA ARG A 51 14.81 1.09 -9.45
C ARG A 51 16.31 0.95 -9.23
N SER A 52 16.82 1.44 -8.10
CA SER A 52 18.24 1.30 -7.74
C SER A 52 18.60 -0.09 -7.21
N TRP A 53 17.61 -0.89 -6.82
CA TRP A 53 17.84 -2.21 -6.22
C TRP A 53 18.22 -3.27 -7.26
N PRO A 54 18.91 -4.36 -6.86
CA PRO A 54 19.26 -5.45 -7.75
C PRO A 54 18.03 -6.02 -8.49
N ASP A 55 18.22 -6.43 -9.74
CA ASP A 55 17.13 -6.87 -10.62
C ASP A 55 16.29 -8.00 -10.02
N SER A 56 16.94 -8.98 -9.37
CA SER A 56 16.25 -10.09 -8.70
C SER A 56 15.39 -9.63 -7.52
N VAL A 57 15.86 -8.63 -6.76
CA VAL A 57 15.10 -8.02 -5.67
C VAL A 57 13.91 -7.25 -6.25
N ARG A 58 14.14 -6.42 -7.26
CA ARG A 58 13.11 -5.61 -7.90
C ARG A 58 12.00 -6.48 -8.51
N ALA A 59 12.36 -7.55 -9.23
CA ALA A 59 11.40 -8.50 -9.78
C ALA A 59 10.54 -9.14 -8.68
N LYS A 60 11.15 -9.52 -7.57
CA LYS A 60 10.44 -10.13 -6.43
C LYS A 60 9.50 -9.14 -5.74
N VAL A 61 9.93 -7.89 -5.57
CA VAL A 61 9.08 -6.82 -5.03
C VAL A 61 7.87 -6.60 -5.94
N TYR A 62 8.04 -6.55 -7.27
CA TYR A 62 6.92 -6.43 -8.20
C TYR A 62 5.95 -7.60 -8.08
N ALA A 63 6.45 -8.83 -8.03
CA ALA A 63 5.60 -10.01 -7.86
C ALA A 63 4.77 -9.95 -6.57
N VAL A 64 5.38 -9.52 -5.45
CA VAL A 64 4.68 -9.35 -4.17
C VAL A 64 3.65 -8.22 -4.27
N ALA A 65 4.01 -7.05 -4.80
CA ALA A 65 3.10 -5.92 -4.94
C ALA A 65 1.88 -6.29 -5.80
N THR A 66 2.09 -6.99 -6.92
CA THR A 66 1.01 -7.49 -7.78
C THR A 66 0.12 -8.49 -7.05
N ALA A 67 0.69 -9.44 -6.31
CA ALA A 67 -0.10 -10.40 -5.54
C ALA A 67 -0.91 -9.72 -4.42
N VAL A 68 -0.28 -8.78 -3.71
CA VAL A 68 -0.92 -8.00 -2.65
C VAL A 68 -2.02 -7.11 -3.19
N ALA A 69 -1.84 -6.49 -4.36
CA ALA A 69 -2.84 -5.62 -4.96
C ALA A 69 -4.01 -6.41 -5.58
N GLY A 70 -3.74 -7.62 -6.10
CA GLY A 70 -4.74 -8.53 -6.66
C GLY A 70 -5.59 -9.24 -5.61
N ALA A 71 -5.04 -9.46 -4.41
CA ALA A 71 -5.79 -9.88 -3.23
C ALA A 71 -6.18 -8.64 -2.39
N PRO A 72 -7.14 -8.73 -1.46
CA PRO A 72 -7.32 -7.68 -0.47
C PRO A 72 -6.04 -7.54 0.39
N PRO A 73 -5.29 -6.42 0.32
CA PRO A 73 -4.00 -6.28 1.03
C PRO A 73 -4.12 -6.44 2.54
N ASN A 74 -5.27 -6.09 3.10
CA ASN A 74 -5.59 -6.21 4.52
C ASN A 74 -5.79 -7.66 5.00
N ARG A 75 -5.96 -8.62 4.08
CA ARG A 75 -6.14 -10.06 4.38
C ARG A 75 -5.03 -10.92 3.78
N PHE A 76 -4.09 -10.31 3.08
CA PHE A 76 -3.01 -11.03 2.44
C PHE A 76 -2.02 -11.51 3.49
N SER A 77 -1.87 -12.84 3.63
CA SER A 77 -1.00 -13.46 4.63
C SER A 77 0.49 -13.30 4.33
N GLY A 78 0.85 -12.84 3.12
CA GLY A 78 2.18 -12.30 2.83
C GLY A 78 3.34 -13.29 2.75
N GLY A 79 3.24 -14.47 3.38
CA GLY A 79 4.36 -15.42 3.50
C GLY A 79 5.62 -14.82 4.13
N GLY A 80 5.48 -13.73 4.91
CA GLY A 80 6.60 -12.93 5.44
C GLY A 80 7.15 -11.87 4.48
N TYR A 81 6.64 -11.78 3.25
CA TYR A 81 6.98 -10.74 2.27
C TYR A 81 6.14 -9.48 2.38
N TRP A 82 5.01 -9.54 3.09
CA TRP A 82 4.09 -8.42 3.30
C TRP A 82 3.71 -8.40 4.78
N GLU A 83 3.78 -7.24 5.41
CA GLU A 83 3.51 -7.10 6.83
C GLU A 83 2.83 -5.76 7.14
N ALA A 84 1.79 -5.83 7.98
CA ALA A 84 1.21 -4.64 8.59
C ALA A 84 2.12 -4.20 9.73
N MET A 85 2.52 -2.93 9.71
CA MET A 85 3.36 -2.36 10.75
C MET A 85 2.54 -1.98 11.98
N HIS A 86 3.21 -1.89 13.13
CA HIS A 86 2.61 -1.59 14.43
C HIS A 86 3.30 -0.41 15.12
N GLY A 87 2.78 0.02 16.27
CA GLY A 87 3.31 1.15 17.04
C GLY A 87 3.13 2.47 16.28
N ASP A 88 4.17 3.30 16.22
CA ASP A 88 4.12 4.60 15.51
C ASP A 88 3.91 4.45 14.00
N MET A 89 4.21 3.26 13.46
CA MET A 89 3.98 2.93 12.05
C MET A 89 2.60 2.25 11.84
N THR A 90 1.68 2.31 12.80
CA THR A 90 0.33 1.75 12.62
C THR A 90 -0.35 2.35 11.39
N GLY A 91 -0.93 1.47 10.55
CA GLY A 91 -1.55 1.86 9.28
C GLY A 91 -0.56 1.93 8.10
N TRP A 92 0.73 1.69 8.35
CA TRP A 92 1.71 1.41 7.32
C TRP A 92 1.83 -0.08 7.07
N TYR A 93 2.33 -0.40 5.88
CA TYR A 93 2.65 -1.75 5.47
C TYR A 93 4.04 -1.78 4.85
N GLU A 94 4.71 -2.93 4.91
CA GLU A 94 5.98 -3.12 4.23
C GLU A 94 6.02 -4.36 3.35
N ILE A 95 6.60 -4.21 2.16
CA ILE A 95 7.10 -5.33 1.38
C ILE A 95 8.53 -5.63 1.84
N ARG A 96 8.77 -6.88 2.25
CA ARG A 96 10.04 -7.37 2.77
C ARG A 96 10.70 -8.28 1.77
N VAL A 97 11.88 -7.93 1.25
CA VAL A 97 12.66 -8.82 0.37
C VAL A 97 14.10 -8.92 0.85
N ASP A 98 14.66 -10.12 0.83
CA ASP A 98 16.08 -10.33 1.06
C ASP A 98 16.81 -10.35 -0.27
N GLY A 99 17.98 -9.73 -0.31
CA GLY A 99 18.78 -9.62 -1.50
C GLY A 99 20.21 -10.13 -1.32
N PRO A 100 21.05 -9.93 -2.34
CA PRO A 100 22.45 -10.34 -2.33
C PRO A 100 23.22 -9.76 -1.14
N ARG A 101 24.31 -10.44 -0.75
CA ARG A 101 25.22 -10.00 0.35
C ARG A 101 24.54 -9.83 1.71
N ARG A 102 23.44 -10.56 1.94
CA ARG A 102 22.68 -10.52 3.20
C ARG A 102 22.20 -9.08 3.49
N GLU A 103 21.64 -8.43 2.49
CA GLU A 103 20.93 -7.16 2.65
C GLU A 103 19.42 -7.40 2.68
N HIS A 104 18.74 -6.66 3.56
CA HIS A 104 17.30 -6.59 3.62
C HIS A 104 16.82 -5.35 2.91
N PHE A 105 15.86 -5.52 2.01
CA PHE A 105 15.16 -4.47 1.30
C PHE A 105 13.73 -4.37 1.84
N ARG A 106 13.30 -3.14 2.13
CA ARG A 106 11.99 -2.82 2.71
C ARG A 106 11.37 -1.71 1.89
N LEU A 107 10.18 -1.96 1.35
CA LEU A 107 9.41 -0.97 0.62
C LEU A 107 8.16 -0.61 1.42
N PHE A 108 8.06 0.65 1.83
CA PHE A 108 7.02 1.16 2.71
C PHE A 108 5.82 1.64 1.90
N CYS A 109 4.65 1.16 2.32
CA CYS A 109 3.41 1.30 1.59
C CYS A 109 2.30 1.85 2.49
N LEU A 110 1.34 2.55 1.87
CA LEU A 110 0.05 2.91 2.46
C LEU A 110 -1.08 2.29 1.65
N LEU A 111 -2.20 2.01 2.30
CA LEU A 111 -3.46 1.70 1.63
C LEU A 111 -4.34 2.95 1.67
N ASP A 112 -4.85 3.35 0.51
CA ASP A 112 -5.70 4.54 0.38
C ASP A 112 -7.03 4.23 -0.29
N TYR A 113 -8.08 4.31 0.52
CA TYR A 113 -9.47 4.06 0.12
C TYR A 113 -10.24 5.35 -0.20
N ASP A 114 -9.62 6.50 0.06
CA ASP A 114 -10.24 7.82 -0.05
C ASP A 114 -9.59 8.68 -1.14
N ALA A 115 -8.72 8.09 -1.96
CA ALA A 115 -8.13 8.77 -3.11
C ALA A 115 -9.24 9.29 -4.05
N LEU A 116 -9.08 10.54 -4.49
CA LEU A 116 -9.97 11.17 -5.45
C LEU A 116 -9.23 11.42 -6.76
N ASP A 117 -9.97 11.34 -7.86
CA ASP A 117 -9.50 11.76 -9.17
C ASP A 117 -9.43 13.30 -9.30
N LYS A 118 -9.09 13.76 -10.50
CA LYS A 118 -8.97 15.20 -10.83
C LYS A 118 -10.28 15.98 -10.67
N ASP A 119 -11.42 15.32 -10.80
CA ASP A 119 -12.75 15.93 -10.72
C ASP A 119 -13.28 15.86 -9.27
N GLY A 120 -12.52 15.23 -8.36
CA GLY A 120 -12.86 15.09 -6.95
C GLY A 120 -13.80 13.91 -6.67
N THR A 121 -13.92 12.98 -7.60
CA THR A 121 -14.70 11.74 -7.48
C THR A 121 -13.80 10.63 -6.91
N PRO A 122 -14.31 9.72 -6.07
CA PRO A 122 -13.55 8.55 -5.66
C PRO A 122 -13.01 7.78 -6.87
N VAL A 123 -11.75 7.37 -6.80
CA VAL A 123 -11.13 6.52 -7.82
C VAL A 123 -11.85 5.17 -7.91
N ASP A 124 -11.79 4.50 -9.06
CA ASP A 124 -12.47 3.21 -9.27
C ASP A 124 -11.93 2.08 -8.37
N LYS A 125 -10.63 2.13 -8.08
CA LYS A 125 -9.92 1.16 -7.25
C LYS A 125 -9.11 1.86 -6.18
N PRO A 126 -9.05 1.32 -4.96
CA PRO A 126 -8.20 1.88 -3.92
C PRO A 126 -6.72 1.76 -4.30
N TYR A 127 -5.87 2.58 -3.70
CA TYR A 127 -4.45 2.57 -4.00
C TYR A 127 -3.65 1.73 -3.00
N LEU A 128 -2.76 0.91 -3.53
CA LEU A 128 -1.55 0.47 -2.83
C LEU A 128 -0.44 1.46 -3.19
N VAL A 129 -0.20 2.40 -2.29
CA VAL A 129 0.70 3.52 -2.52
C VAL A 129 2.09 3.14 -2.05
N ILE A 130 3.05 3.13 -2.97
CA ILE A 130 4.47 3.00 -2.66
C ILE A 130 5.01 4.38 -2.28
N ILE A 131 5.45 4.54 -1.03
CA ILE A 131 5.93 5.83 -0.50
C ILE A 131 7.46 5.92 -0.60
N ASP A 132 8.18 4.94 -0.04
CA ASP A 132 9.63 5.01 0.11
C ASP A 132 10.27 3.61 0.20
N GLY A 133 11.58 3.54 -0.02
CA GLY A 133 12.37 2.32 0.08
C GLY A 133 13.57 2.48 1.04
N ARG A 134 13.89 1.43 1.78
CA ARG A 134 15.12 1.34 2.59
C ARG A 134 15.80 0.00 2.38
N ARG A 135 17.13 0.02 2.51
CA ARG A 135 17.94 -1.18 2.64
C ARG A 135 18.76 -1.13 3.91
N LYS A 136 19.08 -2.31 4.45
CA LYS A 136 19.87 -2.45 5.68
C LYS A 136 20.62 -3.76 5.68
N ALA A 137 21.73 -3.80 6.39
CA ALA A 137 22.47 -5.04 6.59
C ALA A 137 21.64 -6.06 7.41
N PHE A 138 21.86 -7.34 7.17
CA PHE A 138 21.24 -8.42 7.94
C PHE A 138 21.44 -8.24 9.45
N ARG A 139 20.39 -8.51 10.25
CA ARG A 139 20.37 -8.37 11.72
C ARG A 139 20.63 -6.97 12.29
N THR A 140 20.55 -5.92 11.47
CA THR A 140 20.49 -4.54 11.98
C THR A 140 19.04 -4.09 12.16
N THR A 141 18.80 -2.91 12.72
CA THR A 141 17.49 -2.22 12.77
C THR A 141 17.57 -0.92 11.96
N LEU A 142 16.43 -0.45 11.41
CA LEU A 142 16.38 0.93 10.93
C LEU A 142 16.28 1.83 12.15
N GLY A 143 16.98 2.97 12.14
CA GLY A 143 16.88 3.94 13.23
C GLY A 143 15.52 4.66 13.24
N GLU A 144 15.12 5.17 14.40
CA GLU A 144 13.88 5.94 14.55
C GLU A 144 13.81 7.14 13.62
N SER A 145 14.94 7.83 13.40
CA SER A 145 15.02 8.95 12.46
C SER A 145 14.68 8.57 11.02
N GLU A 146 14.93 7.32 10.62
CA GLU A 146 14.57 6.84 9.28
C GLU A 146 13.06 6.60 9.17
N TYR A 147 12.45 6.04 10.22
CA TYR A 147 10.99 5.90 10.29
C TYR A 147 10.30 7.27 10.32
N ALA A 148 10.84 8.24 11.04
CA ALA A 148 10.31 9.62 11.05
C ALA A 148 10.32 10.26 9.65
N LYS A 149 11.37 10.05 8.85
CA LYS A 149 11.42 10.52 7.45
C LYS A 149 10.35 9.84 6.59
N ILE A 150 10.16 8.54 6.75
CA ILE A 150 9.13 7.78 6.02
C ILE A 150 7.73 8.31 6.40
N GLN A 151 7.48 8.52 7.69
CA GLN A 151 6.22 9.10 8.18
C GLN A 151 5.96 10.48 7.59
N ALA A 152 6.97 11.34 7.54
CA ALA A 152 6.85 12.67 6.95
C ALA A 152 6.40 12.61 5.47
N LEU A 153 6.94 11.67 4.68
CA LEU A 153 6.50 11.46 3.29
C LEU A 153 5.06 10.95 3.20
N GLY A 154 4.63 10.08 4.11
CA GLY A 154 3.24 9.63 4.18
C GLY A 154 2.27 10.75 4.57
N ILE A 155 2.69 11.66 5.46
CA ILE A 155 1.93 12.87 5.81
C ILE A 155 1.84 13.79 4.58
N GLU A 156 2.96 14.03 3.89
CA GLU A 156 2.99 14.82 2.65
C GLU A 156 2.01 14.26 1.61
N TYR A 157 2.04 12.94 1.39
CA TYR A 157 1.09 12.24 0.53
C TYR A 157 -0.37 12.49 0.95
N ARG A 158 -0.68 12.32 2.25
CA ARG A 158 -2.05 12.46 2.76
C ARG A 158 -2.60 13.88 2.74
N ASN A 159 -1.74 14.89 2.81
CA ASN A 159 -2.12 16.29 2.78
C ASN A 159 -2.66 16.77 1.41
N ARG A 160 -2.57 15.94 0.36
CA ARG A 160 -3.03 16.25 -0.99
C ARG A 160 -4.17 15.32 -1.38
N ASN A 161 -5.41 15.81 -1.49
CA ASN A 161 -6.58 14.95 -1.76
C ASN A 161 -7.16 15.03 -3.18
N LYS A 162 -6.77 16.02 -4.03
CA LYS A 162 -7.41 16.24 -5.35
C LYS A 162 -6.42 16.70 -6.43
N PRO A 163 -5.92 15.79 -7.29
CA PRO A 163 -5.79 14.35 -7.04
C PRO A 163 -4.65 14.06 -6.04
N ARG A 164 -4.48 12.80 -5.66
CA ARG A 164 -3.22 12.35 -5.02
C ARG A 164 -2.03 12.63 -5.94
N SER A 165 -0.88 13.00 -5.39
CA SER A 165 0.36 13.14 -6.16
C SER A 165 1.00 11.78 -6.40
N VAL A 166 0.48 11.06 -7.41
CA VAL A 166 0.93 9.71 -7.77
C VAL A 166 1.20 9.52 -9.27
N ILE A 167 2.10 8.59 -9.60
CA ILE A 167 2.46 8.14 -10.96
C ILE A 167 2.44 6.62 -11.09
#